data_AF-A0A2D8BC36-F1
#
_entry.id   AF-A0A2D8BC36-F1
#
_cell.length_a   1.000
_cell.length_b   1.000
_cell.length_c   1.000
_cell.angle_alpha   90.00
_cell.angle_beta   90.00
_cell.angle_gamma   90.00
#
_symmetry.space_group_name_H-M   'P 1'
#
loop_
_entity.id
_entity.type
_entity.pdbx_description
1 polymer ?
#
loop_
_entity_poly.entity_id
_entity_poly.type
_entity_poly.pdbx_seq_one_letter_code
_entity_poly.pdbx_strand_id
1 'polypeptide(L)'
;MPASDGEGASMTLELTPGTTCVADGRVIQIDGADSLTHMRVRDVATGAVSSVAIARIESLPKTAAASSFEGIPAAEWKRCCDLAKDLTPLNSRSTVSRSELEKLAKRHGISVRQLQRARATFRNDPRASALARRPGGRPLGLNQLDPEVDALIKHVIAKHYLRRERPTKEYVVTRARSLARRLKLKPPSRSAVLTRIDREDGYQADRARLC
;
A
#
# COMPACT_ATOMS: atom_id res chain seq x y z
N MET A 1 -9.14 43.83 -8.04
CA MET A 1 -7.72 43.73 -8.47
C MET A 1 -6.88 44.30 -7.33
N PRO A 2 -5.82 43.65 -6.81
CA PRO A 2 -5.26 42.29 -7.02
C PRO A 2 -5.65 41.36 -5.84
N ALA A 3 -5.76 40.03 -5.97
CA ALA A 3 -4.82 38.95 -6.35
C ALA A 3 -4.27 38.25 -5.08
N SER A 4 -4.79 37.05 -4.88
CA SER A 4 -4.60 36.15 -3.76
C SER A 4 -3.18 35.57 -3.72
N ASP A 5 -2.58 35.57 -2.54
CA ASP A 5 -1.40 34.80 -2.20
C ASP A 5 -1.74 33.31 -2.18
N GLY A 6 -1.19 32.57 -3.14
CA GLY A 6 -1.24 31.11 -3.22
C GLY A 6 0.13 30.54 -2.85
N GLU A 7 0.23 30.05 -1.62
CA GLU A 7 1.38 29.41 -1.01
C GLU A 7 1.85 28.20 -1.84
N GLY A 8 2.94 28.39 -2.58
CA GLY A 8 3.58 27.35 -3.40
C GLY A 8 4.36 26.37 -2.53
N ALA A 9 3.75 25.22 -2.24
CA ALA A 9 4.43 24.08 -1.62
C ALA A 9 5.64 23.65 -2.47
N SER A 10 6.83 23.98 -1.99
CA SER A 10 8.10 23.61 -2.62
C SER A 10 8.34 22.11 -2.38
N MET A 11 8.01 21.29 -3.37
CA MET A 11 8.29 19.85 -3.33
C MET A 11 9.66 19.59 -3.97
N THR A 12 10.68 19.42 -3.14
CA THR A 12 12.05 19.10 -3.58
C THR A 12 12.06 17.68 -4.16
N LEU A 13 12.16 17.57 -5.49
CA LEU A 13 12.29 16.28 -6.18
C LEU A 13 13.78 15.91 -6.27
N GLU A 14 14.18 14.84 -5.58
CA GLU A 14 15.51 14.24 -5.74
C GLU A 14 15.53 13.41 -7.02
N LEU A 15 16.01 14.00 -8.12
CA LEU A 15 16.08 13.40 -9.45
C LEU A 15 17.29 12.45 -9.54
N THR A 16 17.14 11.25 -9.00
CA THR A 16 18.19 10.22 -9.03
C THR A 16 18.15 9.46 -10.37
N PRO A 17 19.28 9.17 -11.03
CA PRO A 17 19.30 8.34 -12.24
C PRO A 17 18.65 6.97 -11.98
N GLY A 18 17.75 6.56 -12.87
CA GLY A 18 16.91 5.37 -12.72
C GLY A 18 15.49 5.65 -12.18
N THR A 19 15.19 6.88 -11.75
CA THR A 19 13.84 7.26 -11.30
C THR A 19 12.90 7.44 -12.49
N THR A 20 11.71 6.85 -12.40
CA THR A 20 10.65 7.01 -13.41
C THR A 20 9.77 8.20 -13.06
N CYS A 21 9.73 9.20 -13.95
CA CYS A 21 8.95 10.43 -13.81
C CYS A 21 7.99 10.59 -14.98
N VAL A 22 7.14 11.62 -14.94
CA VAL A 22 6.27 11.99 -16.07
C VAL A 22 6.69 13.36 -16.58
N ALA A 23 6.85 13.51 -17.89
CA ALA A 23 6.91 14.82 -18.52
C ALA A 23 6.04 14.83 -19.78
N ASP A 24 5.34 15.93 -20.01
CA ASP A 24 4.43 16.14 -21.15
C ASP A 24 3.43 14.97 -21.34
N GLY A 25 2.95 14.39 -20.22
CA GLY A 25 1.99 13.29 -20.20
C GLY A 25 2.55 11.90 -20.55
N ARG A 26 3.88 11.73 -20.66
CA ARG A 26 4.54 10.46 -20.97
C ARG A 26 5.40 9.97 -19.80
N VAL A 27 5.44 8.65 -19.60
CA VAL A 27 6.23 8.00 -18.55
C VAL A 27 7.66 7.81 -19.04
N ILE A 28 8.60 8.42 -18.34
CA ILE A 28 9.99 8.56 -18.78
C ILE A 28 10.95 8.14 -17.65
N GLN A 29 12.03 7.44 -17.98
CA GLN A 29 13.06 6.99 -17.06
C GLN A 29 14.32 7.85 -17.20
N ILE A 30 14.79 8.44 -16.10
CA ILE A 30 15.96 9.32 -16.10
C ILE A 30 17.24 8.50 -16.28
N ASP A 31 17.92 8.66 -17.42
CA ASP A 31 19.18 7.96 -17.73
C ASP A 31 20.41 8.77 -17.28
N GLY A 32 20.23 10.08 -17.04
CA GLY A 32 21.25 10.97 -16.49
C GLY A 32 20.92 12.46 -16.69
N ALA A 33 21.64 13.34 -16.01
CA ALA A 33 21.58 14.78 -16.26
C ALA A 33 22.48 15.12 -17.46
N ASP A 34 21.94 15.86 -18.43
CA ASP A 34 22.72 16.35 -19.60
C ASP A 34 23.23 17.78 -19.32
N SER A 35 22.50 18.56 -18.52
CA SER A 35 22.88 19.89 -18.04
C SER A 35 22.08 20.28 -16.79
N LEU A 36 22.45 21.37 -16.12
CA LEU A 36 21.75 21.93 -14.94
C LEU A 36 20.25 22.22 -15.18
N THR A 37 19.81 22.31 -16.44
CA THR A 37 18.44 22.63 -16.85
C THR A 37 17.76 21.55 -17.69
N HIS A 38 18.52 20.55 -18.17
CA HIS A 38 18.03 19.53 -19.11
C HIS A 38 18.49 18.13 -18.67
N MET A 39 17.55 17.18 -18.64
CA MET A 39 17.83 15.77 -18.34
C MET A 39 17.65 14.89 -19.55
N ARG A 40 18.50 13.88 -19.68
CA ARG A 40 18.38 12.83 -20.67
C ARG A 40 17.43 11.77 -20.13
N VAL A 41 16.31 11.59 -20.81
CA VAL A 41 15.23 10.73 -20.34
C VAL A 41 14.86 9.72 -21.43
N ARG A 42 14.59 8.48 -21.02
CA ARG A 42 14.22 7.38 -21.88
C ARG A 42 12.73 7.12 -21.76
N ASP A 43 12.01 7.14 -22.86
CA ASP A 43 10.58 6.81 -22.86
C ASP A 43 10.40 5.32 -22.53
N VAL A 44 9.61 5.01 -21.48
CA VAL A 44 9.44 3.63 -20.98
C VAL A 44 8.62 2.77 -21.94
N ALA A 45 7.77 3.37 -22.78
CA ALA A 45 6.93 2.65 -23.73
C ALA A 45 7.66 2.33 -25.05
N THR A 46 8.62 3.17 -25.45
CA THR A 46 9.26 3.07 -26.78
C THR A 46 10.78 2.93 -26.76
N GLY A 47 11.44 3.15 -25.61
CA GLY A 47 12.88 3.05 -25.45
C GLY A 47 13.69 4.19 -26.10
N ALA A 48 13.03 5.17 -26.72
CA ALA A 48 13.67 6.32 -27.34
C ALA A 48 14.22 7.30 -26.28
N VAL A 49 15.44 7.79 -26.50
CA VAL A 49 16.11 8.72 -25.59
C VAL A 49 15.87 10.16 -26.05
N SER A 50 15.28 10.98 -25.19
CA SER A 50 14.93 12.38 -25.45
C SER A 50 15.45 13.29 -24.33
N SER A 51 15.85 14.52 -24.67
CA SER A 51 16.27 15.53 -23.70
C SER A 51 15.07 16.37 -23.27
N VAL A 52 14.78 16.44 -21.97
CA VAL A 52 13.62 17.15 -21.41
C VAL A 52 14.08 18.16 -20.36
N ALA A 53 13.53 19.37 -20.41
CA ALA A 53 13.82 20.43 -19.43
C ALA A 53 13.29 20.06 -18.04
N ILE A 54 14.10 20.27 -17.00
CA ILE A 54 13.76 19.93 -15.60
C ILE A 54 12.44 20.57 -15.15
N ALA A 55 12.17 21.79 -15.60
CA ALA A 55 10.95 22.53 -15.27
C ALA A 55 9.64 21.88 -15.78
N ARG A 56 9.72 20.97 -16.75
CA ARG A 56 8.57 20.21 -17.28
C ARG A 56 8.43 18.81 -16.67
N ILE A 57 9.36 18.42 -15.79
CA ILE A 57 9.30 17.15 -15.08
C ILE A 57 8.32 17.32 -13.93
N GLU A 58 7.11 16.79 -14.12
CA GLU A 58 6.12 16.73 -13.06
C GLU A 58 6.29 15.42 -12.29
N SER A 59 6.24 15.51 -10.96
CA SER A 59 6.11 14.31 -10.14
C SER A 59 4.83 13.58 -10.53
N LEU A 60 4.89 12.25 -10.62
CA LEU A 60 3.71 11.42 -10.88
C LEU A 60 2.56 11.92 -9.98
N PRO A 61 1.38 12.30 -10.53
CA PRO A 61 0.29 12.72 -9.69
C PRO A 61 -0.02 11.59 -8.70
N LYS A 62 0.11 11.88 -7.41
CA LYS A 62 -0.28 11.02 -6.27
C LYS A 62 -1.80 10.78 -6.20
N THR A 63 -2.50 10.88 -7.32
CA THR A 63 -3.95 10.79 -7.44
C THR A 63 -4.31 9.65 -8.37
N ALA A 64 -4.30 8.47 -7.76
CA ALA A 64 -5.01 7.24 -8.07
C ALA A 64 -4.10 6.15 -7.51
N ALA A 65 -4.47 5.64 -6.32
CA ALA A 65 -3.81 4.55 -5.63
C ALA A 65 -2.82 3.79 -6.52
N ALA A 66 -1.53 4.05 -6.32
CA ALA A 66 -0.45 3.15 -6.72
C ALA A 66 -0.76 1.82 -6.05
N SER A 67 -1.61 1.04 -6.70
CA SER A 67 -2.14 -0.21 -6.21
C SER A 67 -1.08 -1.25 -6.52
N SER A 68 -0.06 -1.23 -5.67
CA SER A 68 0.63 -2.42 -5.19
C SER A 68 1.09 -3.37 -6.29
N PHE A 69 1.72 -2.87 -7.36
CA PHE A 69 2.45 -3.74 -8.27
C PHE A 69 3.55 -4.51 -7.53
N GLU A 70 4.20 -3.84 -6.56
CA GLU A 70 5.33 -4.35 -5.77
C GLU A 70 5.04 -5.48 -4.78
N GLY A 71 3.79 -5.97 -4.71
CA GLY A 71 3.41 -7.01 -3.74
C GLY A 71 2.62 -8.18 -4.32
N ILE A 72 2.41 -8.25 -5.64
CA ILE A 72 1.61 -9.32 -6.25
C ILE A 72 2.52 -10.53 -6.51
N PRO A 73 2.26 -11.71 -5.91
CA PRO A 73 3.01 -12.92 -6.21
C PRO A 73 2.93 -13.27 -7.70
N ALA A 74 4.02 -13.78 -8.28
CA ALA A 74 4.10 -14.10 -9.72
C ALA A 74 2.95 -15.00 -10.22
N ALA A 75 2.50 -15.95 -9.39
CA ALA A 75 1.36 -16.81 -9.71
C ALA A 75 0.03 -16.03 -9.84
N GLU A 76 -0.18 -15.05 -8.96
CA GLU A 76 -1.37 -14.20 -8.99
C GLU A 76 -1.30 -13.21 -10.17
N TRP A 77 -0.11 -12.70 -10.48
CA TRP A 77 0.11 -11.88 -11.67
C TRP A 77 -0.23 -12.63 -12.96
N LYS A 78 0.23 -13.88 -13.10
CA LYS A 78 -0.09 -14.75 -14.24
C LYS A 78 -1.60 -14.96 -14.38
N ARG A 79 -2.28 -15.28 -13.27
CA ARG A 79 -3.75 -15.42 -13.23
C ARG A 79 -4.45 -14.15 -13.72
N CYS A 80 -3.99 -12.99 -13.29
CA CYS A 80 -4.54 -11.70 -13.69
C CYS A 80 -4.35 -11.42 -15.19
N CYS A 81 -3.15 -11.68 -15.72
CA CYS A 81 -2.88 -11.54 -17.15
C CYS A 81 -3.74 -12.47 -18.00
N ASP A 82 -3.89 -13.74 -17.59
CA ASP A 82 -4.70 -14.72 -18.32
C ASP A 82 -6.19 -14.34 -18.28
N LEU A 83 -6.68 -13.87 -17.13
CA LEU A 83 -8.05 -13.38 -17.00
C LEU A 83 -8.28 -12.10 -17.82
N ALA A 84 -7.33 -11.17 -17.84
CA ALA A 84 -7.42 -9.94 -18.64
C ALA A 84 -7.51 -10.25 -20.14
N LYS A 85 -6.66 -11.16 -20.64
CA LYS A 85 -6.69 -11.62 -22.04
C LYS A 85 -8.05 -12.15 -22.45
N ASP A 86 -8.67 -12.98 -21.60
CA ASP A 86 -9.99 -13.56 -21.87
C ASP A 86 -11.13 -12.54 -21.70
N LEU A 87 -10.99 -11.53 -20.83
CA LEU A 87 -12.00 -10.49 -20.61
C LEU A 87 -12.00 -9.39 -21.69
N THR A 88 -10.86 -9.10 -22.31
CA THR A 88 -10.75 -8.11 -23.40
C THR A 88 -11.80 -8.29 -24.51
N PRO A 89 -11.94 -9.47 -25.17
CA PRO A 89 -12.92 -9.67 -26.23
C PRO A 89 -14.38 -9.61 -25.73
N LEU A 90 -14.62 -9.90 -24.45
CA LEU A 90 -15.95 -9.85 -23.84
C LEU A 90 -16.38 -8.43 -23.46
N ASN A 91 -15.43 -7.51 -23.26
CA ASN A 91 -15.73 -6.11 -22.96
C ASN A 91 -16.06 -5.29 -24.22
N SER A 92 -15.55 -5.68 -25.39
CA SER A 92 -15.93 -5.06 -26.67
C SER A 92 -17.38 -5.36 -27.09
N ARG A 93 -18.02 -6.36 -26.48
CA ARG A 93 -19.40 -6.76 -26.80
C ARG A 93 -20.38 -6.14 -25.81
N SER A 94 -21.49 -5.58 -26.31
CA SER A 94 -22.58 -5.02 -25.50
C SER A 94 -23.32 -6.10 -24.70
N THR A 95 -23.50 -7.27 -25.30
CA THR A 95 -24.20 -8.41 -24.69
C THR A 95 -23.31 -9.64 -24.67
N VAL A 96 -23.24 -10.32 -23.53
CA VAL A 96 -22.49 -11.58 -23.36
C VAL A 96 -23.45 -12.64 -22.84
N SER A 97 -23.45 -13.81 -23.47
CA SER A 97 -24.34 -14.90 -23.08
C SER A 97 -23.95 -15.50 -21.73
N ARG A 98 -24.95 -15.96 -20.96
CA ARG A 98 -24.69 -16.58 -19.66
C ARG A 98 -23.86 -17.86 -19.78
N SER A 99 -24.07 -18.65 -20.83
CA SER A 99 -23.36 -19.89 -21.09
C SER A 99 -21.86 -19.66 -21.38
N GLU A 100 -21.51 -18.58 -22.08
CA GLU A 100 -20.10 -18.18 -22.28
C GLU A 100 -19.44 -17.78 -20.95
N LEU A 101 -20.15 -17.01 -20.11
CA LEU A 101 -19.65 -16.64 -18.77
C LEU A 101 -19.43 -17.88 -17.89
N GLU A 102 -20.33 -18.85 -17.94
CA GLU A 102 -20.20 -20.12 -17.20
C GLU A 102 -19.00 -20.94 -17.67
N LYS A 103 -18.78 -21.06 -18.98
CA LYS A 103 -17.60 -21.72 -19.55
C LYS A 103 -16.31 -21.03 -19.12
N LEU A 104 -16.26 -19.69 -19.20
CA LEU A 104 -15.07 -18.93 -18.81
C LEU A 104 -14.81 -19.00 -17.31
N ALA A 105 -15.86 -18.92 -16.48
CA ALA A 105 -15.76 -19.05 -15.03
C ALA A 105 -15.19 -20.42 -14.63
N LYS A 106 -15.65 -21.50 -15.29
CA LYS A 106 -15.13 -22.86 -15.08
C LYS A 106 -13.65 -22.99 -15.46
N ARG A 107 -13.20 -22.37 -16.56
CA ARG A 107 -11.79 -22.36 -17.01
C ARG A 107 -10.86 -21.75 -15.96
N HIS A 108 -11.30 -20.67 -15.32
CA HIS A 108 -10.52 -19.94 -14.30
C HIS A 108 -10.77 -20.44 -12.86
N GLY A 109 -11.60 -21.48 -12.67
CA GLY A 109 -11.92 -22.03 -11.35
C GLY A 109 -12.61 -21.03 -10.42
N ILE A 110 -13.40 -20.10 -10.96
CA ILE A 110 -14.12 -19.07 -10.19
C ILE A 110 -15.63 -19.18 -10.42
N SER A 111 -16.42 -18.62 -9.51
CA SER A 111 -17.87 -18.50 -9.71
C SER A 111 -18.21 -17.45 -10.77
N VAL A 112 -19.37 -17.61 -11.43
CA VAL A 112 -19.90 -16.61 -12.38
C VAL A 112 -20.02 -15.23 -11.74
N ARG A 113 -20.41 -15.16 -10.46
CA ARG A 113 -20.50 -13.91 -9.69
C ARG A 113 -19.13 -13.23 -9.53
N GLN A 114 -18.07 -14.00 -9.26
CA GLN A 114 -16.70 -13.47 -9.19
C GLN A 114 -16.21 -12.99 -10.56
N LEU A 115 -16.51 -13.74 -11.63
CA LEU A 115 -16.17 -13.34 -12.99
C LEU A 115 -16.86 -12.03 -13.39
N GLN A 116 -18.15 -11.89 -13.09
CA GLN A 116 -18.89 -10.65 -13.35
C GLN A 116 -18.35 -9.46 -12.57
N ARG A 117 -17.97 -9.65 -11.29
CA ARG A 117 -17.29 -8.61 -10.50
C ARG A 117 -15.95 -8.23 -11.13
N ALA A 118 -15.13 -9.21 -11.50
CA ALA A 118 -13.85 -8.99 -12.17
C ALA A 118 -14.03 -8.22 -13.49
N ARG A 119 -15.04 -8.59 -14.29
CA ARG A 119 -15.39 -7.87 -15.52
C ARG A 119 -15.79 -6.42 -15.25
N ALA A 120 -16.60 -6.15 -14.23
CA ALA A 120 -16.97 -4.79 -13.84
C ALA A 120 -15.74 -3.97 -13.40
N THR A 121 -14.85 -4.56 -12.60
CA THR A 121 -13.57 -3.93 -12.21
C THR A 121 -12.71 -3.62 -13.44
N PHE A 122 -12.56 -4.57 -14.37
CA PHE A 122 -11.75 -4.41 -15.57
C PHE A 122 -12.33 -3.40 -16.57
N ARG A 123 -13.66 -3.21 -16.58
CA ARG A 123 -14.31 -2.14 -17.36
C ARG A 123 -14.00 -0.75 -16.82
N ASN A 124 -13.83 -0.61 -15.50
CA ASN A 124 -13.50 0.66 -14.86
C ASN A 124 -11.99 0.94 -14.90
N ASP A 125 -11.16 -0.09 -14.78
CA ASP A 125 -9.70 0.00 -14.83
C ASP A 125 -9.14 -1.14 -15.71
N PRO A 126 -8.72 -0.85 -16.96
CA PRO A 126 -8.26 -1.86 -17.92
C PRO A 126 -6.83 -2.35 -17.66
N ARG A 127 -6.41 -2.42 -16.39
CA ARG A 127 -5.10 -2.93 -15.96
C ARG A 127 -5.22 -4.35 -15.42
N ALA A 128 -4.25 -5.21 -15.74
CA ALA A 128 -4.19 -6.57 -15.18
C ALA A 128 -4.04 -6.55 -13.65
N SER A 129 -3.32 -5.58 -13.09
CA SER A 129 -3.17 -5.39 -11.64
C SER A 129 -4.50 -5.15 -10.92
N ALA A 130 -5.49 -4.52 -11.57
CA ALA A 130 -6.80 -4.28 -10.98
C ALA A 130 -7.59 -5.58 -10.73
N LEU A 131 -7.27 -6.66 -11.44
CA LEU A 131 -7.86 -7.99 -11.30
C LEU A 131 -7.25 -8.81 -10.16
N ALA A 132 -6.18 -8.31 -9.52
CA ALA A 132 -5.52 -8.99 -8.42
C ALA A 132 -6.48 -9.12 -7.24
N ARG A 133 -6.52 -10.32 -6.65
CA ARG A 133 -7.29 -10.56 -5.43
C ARG A 133 -6.65 -9.74 -4.32
N ARG A 134 -7.42 -8.80 -3.78
CA ARG A 134 -7.02 -8.13 -2.54
C ARG A 134 -7.18 -9.14 -1.40
N PRO A 135 -6.21 -9.24 -0.48
CA PRO A 135 -6.38 -10.05 0.71
C PRO A 135 -7.65 -9.58 1.42
N GLY A 136 -8.58 -10.51 1.62
CA GLY A 136 -9.77 -10.26 2.40
C GLY A 136 -9.41 -10.10 3.87
N GLY A 137 -10.17 -9.28 4.58
CA GLY A 137 -10.00 -9.08 6.02
C GLY A 137 -9.42 -7.71 6.37
N ARG A 138 -9.01 -7.60 7.63
CA ARG A 138 -8.53 -6.34 8.19
C ARG A 138 -7.16 -6.00 7.59
N PRO A 139 -6.95 -4.77 7.08
CA PRO A 139 -5.65 -4.39 6.57
C PRO A 139 -4.58 -4.53 7.67
N LEU A 140 -3.45 -5.09 7.30
CA LEU A 140 -2.29 -5.21 8.18
C LEU A 140 -1.91 -3.81 8.67
N GLY A 141 -1.69 -3.66 9.98
CA GLY A 141 -1.38 -2.38 10.60
C GLY A 141 -2.59 -1.53 11.02
N LEU A 142 -3.82 -1.88 10.64
CA LEU A 142 -5.00 -1.14 11.13
C LEU A 142 -5.18 -1.37 12.63
N ASN A 143 -5.11 -0.31 13.43
CA ASN A 143 -5.42 -0.34 14.86
C ASN A 143 -6.87 0.11 15.10
N GLN A 144 -7.61 -0.60 15.95
CA GLN A 144 -8.99 -0.27 16.34
C GLN A 144 -9.05 0.17 17.80
N LEU A 145 -7.92 0.06 18.49
CA LEU A 145 -7.81 0.63 19.80
C LEU A 145 -7.67 2.14 19.65
N ASP A 146 -8.29 2.86 20.56
CA ASP A 146 -8.09 4.29 20.71
C ASP A 146 -6.58 4.62 20.76
N PRO A 147 -6.09 5.59 19.97
CA PRO A 147 -4.68 5.96 19.93
C PRO A 147 -4.08 6.25 21.32
N GLU A 148 -4.85 6.85 22.23
CA GLU A 148 -4.38 7.18 23.57
C GLU A 148 -4.18 5.92 24.42
N VAL A 149 -5.10 4.96 24.31
CA VAL A 149 -4.99 3.67 24.99
C VAL A 149 -3.86 2.84 24.38
N ASP A 150 -3.63 2.94 23.06
CA ASP A 150 -2.50 2.30 22.40
C ASP A 150 -1.15 2.84 22.89
N ALA A 151 -1.02 4.17 22.96
CA ALA A 151 0.16 4.84 23.48
C ALA A 151 0.42 4.47 24.95
N LEU A 152 -0.64 4.39 25.76
CA LEU A 152 -0.54 3.95 27.14
C LEU A 152 0.00 2.52 27.25
N ILE A 153 -0.52 1.58 26.46
CA ILE A 153 -0.05 0.19 26.50
C ILE A 153 1.43 0.12 26.10
N LYS A 154 1.83 0.78 25.02
CA LYS A 154 3.23 0.85 24.57
C LYS A 154 4.14 1.41 25.67
N HIS A 155 3.73 2.48 26.33
CA HIS A 155 4.48 3.06 27.45
C HIS A 155 4.67 2.05 28.59
N VAL A 156 3.62 1.31 28.95
CA VAL A 156 3.68 0.31 30.03
C VAL A 156 4.56 -0.87 29.66
N ILE A 157 4.50 -1.35 28.40
CA ILE A 157 5.36 -2.43 27.90
C ILE A 157 6.82 -1.98 27.93
N ALA A 158 7.15 -0.81 27.39
CA ALA A 158 8.50 -0.29 27.41
C ALA A 158 9.05 -0.09 28.82
N LYS A 159 8.22 0.42 29.75
CA LYS A 159 8.67 0.70 31.12
C LYS A 159 8.86 -0.54 31.97
N HIS A 160 7.94 -1.51 31.86
CA HIS A 160 7.87 -2.64 32.78
C HIS A 160 8.24 -3.98 32.14
N TYR A 161 7.89 -4.24 30.88
CA TYR A 161 8.11 -5.54 30.24
C TYR A 161 9.46 -5.63 29.51
N LEU A 162 9.92 -4.55 28.87
CA LEU A 162 11.22 -4.47 28.21
C LEU A 162 12.33 -4.16 29.22
N ARG A 163 12.50 -5.05 30.20
CA ARG A 163 13.55 -4.99 31.22
C ARG A 163 14.29 -6.32 31.29
N ARG A 164 15.45 -6.31 31.93
CA ARG A 164 16.28 -7.50 32.17
C ARG A 164 15.51 -8.56 32.97
N GLU A 165 14.81 -8.15 34.01
CA GLU A 165 13.86 -9.01 34.72
C GLU A 165 12.55 -9.06 33.95
N ARG A 166 12.05 -10.27 33.67
CA ARG A 166 10.81 -10.48 32.92
C ARG A 166 9.63 -10.58 33.89
N PRO A 167 8.87 -9.50 34.14
CA PRO A 167 7.62 -9.63 34.88
C PRO A 167 6.62 -10.45 34.07
N THR A 168 5.65 -11.05 34.76
CA THR A 168 4.59 -11.83 34.14
C THR A 168 3.73 -10.95 33.21
N LYS A 169 3.21 -11.53 32.12
CA LYS A 169 2.32 -10.80 31.21
C LYS A 169 1.07 -10.28 31.96
N GLU A 170 0.60 -11.01 32.96
CA GLU A 170 -0.49 -10.64 33.87
C GLU A 170 -0.18 -9.37 34.68
N TYR A 171 1.06 -9.19 35.13
CA TYR A 171 1.48 -7.98 35.83
C TYR A 171 1.36 -6.75 34.92
N VAL A 172 1.82 -6.87 33.67
CA VAL A 172 1.76 -5.79 32.65
C VAL A 172 0.30 -5.43 32.35
N VAL A 173 -0.57 -6.42 32.19
CA VAL A 173 -2.02 -6.21 31.96
C VAL A 173 -2.66 -5.47 33.13
N THR A 174 -2.35 -5.88 34.36
CA THR A 174 -2.89 -5.26 35.57
C THR A 174 -2.43 -3.82 35.71
N ARG A 175 -1.14 -3.54 35.42
CA ARG A 175 -0.59 -2.18 35.41
C ARG A 175 -1.20 -1.30 34.33
N ALA A 176 -1.35 -1.81 33.11
CA ALA A 176 -1.98 -1.08 32.01
C ALA A 176 -3.44 -0.69 32.35
N ARG A 177 -4.21 -1.61 32.96
CA ARG A 177 -5.57 -1.33 33.42
C ARG A 177 -5.63 -0.32 34.56
N SER A 178 -4.73 -0.43 35.53
CA SER A 178 -4.63 0.51 36.65
C SER A 178 -4.34 1.93 36.15
N LEU A 179 -3.39 2.08 35.22
CA LEU A 179 -3.06 3.38 34.64
C LEU A 179 -4.20 3.93 33.75
N ALA A 180 -4.85 3.08 32.97
CA ALA A 180 -6.00 3.50 32.15
C ALA A 180 -7.13 4.06 33.04
N ARG A 181 -7.41 3.42 34.18
CA ARG A 181 -8.39 3.91 35.16
C ARG A 181 -7.99 5.26 35.75
N ARG A 182 -6.71 5.45 36.09
CA ARG A 182 -6.20 6.73 36.60
C ARG A 182 -6.34 7.86 35.59
N LEU A 183 -6.15 7.56 34.30
CA LEU A 183 -6.27 8.49 33.20
C LEU A 183 -7.72 8.63 32.68
N LYS A 184 -8.70 8.01 33.35
CA LYS A 184 -10.12 7.97 32.93
C LYS A 184 -10.33 7.42 31.50
N LEU A 185 -9.40 6.61 31.01
CA LEU A 185 -9.50 5.93 29.72
C LEU A 185 -10.20 4.59 29.85
N LYS A 186 -10.79 4.11 28.75
CA LYS A 186 -11.39 2.78 28.70
C LYS A 186 -10.30 1.72 28.95
N PRO A 187 -10.46 0.84 29.96
CA PRO A 187 -9.43 -0.14 30.28
C PRO A 187 -9.22 -1.11 29.12
N PRO A 188 -7.97 -1.39 28.74
CA PRO A 188 -7.70 -2.28 27.62
C PRO A 188 -8.08 -3.73 27.96
N SER A 189 -8.48 -4.47 26.92
CA SER A 189 -8.71 -5.91 27.02
C SER A 189 -7.38 -6.65 27.20
N ARG A 190 -7.41 -7.82 27.84
CA ARG A 190 -6.20 -8.65 28.02
C ARG A 190 -5.56 -8.97 26.67
N SER A 191 -6.37 -9.38 25.69
CA SER A 191 -5.90 -9.70 24.34
C SER A 191 -5.24 -8.50 23.64
N ALA A 192 -5.76 -7.28 23.84
CA ALA A 192 -5.15 -6.08 23.25
C ALA A 192 -3.73 -5.83 23.78
N VAL A 193 -3.48 -6.05 25.08
CA VAL A 193 -2.16 -5.91 25.68
C VAL A 193 -1.23 -7.04 25.20
N LEU A 194 -1.69 -8.29 25.22
CA LEU A 194 -0.87 -9.43 24.79
C LEU A 194 -0.45 -9.34 23.32
N THR A 195 -1.37 -8.98 22.43
CA THR A 195 -1.06 -8.80 21.00
C THR A 195 0.03 -7.74 20.79
N ARG A 196 0.13 -6.74 21.66
CA ARG A 196 1.16 -5.68 21.59
C ARG A 196 2.48 -6.17 22.17
N ILE A 197 2.44 -6.90 23.27
CA ILE A 197 3.61 -7.61 23.80
C ILE A 197 4.20 -8.51 22.72
N ASP A 198 3.39 -9.33 22.05
CA ASP A 198 3.88 -10.28 21.05
C ASP A 198 4.40 -9.59 19.77
N ARG A 199 3.97 -8.35 19.49
CA ARG A 199 4.54 -7.51 18.42
C ARG A 199 5.88 -6.89 18.80
N GLU A 200 6.08 -6.61 20.08
CA GLU A 200 7.32 -6.01 20.61
C GLU A 200 8.34 -7.07 21.05
N ASP A 201 7.89 -8.29 21.38
CA ASP A 201 8.73 -9.46 21.63
C ASP A 201 9.41 -9.88 20.32
N GLY A 202 10.66 -9.46 20.17
CA GLY A 202 11.55 -9.78 19.06
C GLY A 202 12.97 -9.33 19.36
N TYR A 203 13.81 -9.23 18.33
CA TYR A 203 15.24 -8.90 18.46
C TYR A 203 15.53 -7.67 19.35
N GLN A 204 14.69 -6.63 19.29
CA GLN A 204 14.85 -5.42 20.11
C GLN A 204 14.59 -5.67 21.60
N ALA A 205 13.63 -6.54 21.93
CA ALA A 205 13.37 -6.94 23.30
C ALA A 205 14.52 -7.79 23.85
N ASP A 206 15.08 -8.69 23.05
CA ASP A 206 16.24 -9.49 23.45
C ASP A 206 17.50 -8.65 23.64
N ARG A 207 17.73 -7.67 22.75
CA ARG A 207 18.82 -6.70 22.91
C ARG A 207 18.69 -5.88 24.19
N ALA A 208 17.49 -5.42 24.52
CA ALA A 208 17.23 -4.69 25.77
C ALA A 208 17.44 -5.53 27.04
N ARG A 209 17.55 -6.87 26.92
CA ARG A 209 17.80 -7.80 28.03
C ARG A 209 19.30 -8.12 28.22
N LEU A 210 20.11 -7.93 27.19
CA LEU A 210 21.54 -8.25 27.20
C LEU A 210 22.42 -7.12 27.76
N CYS A 211 21.88 -5.90 27.88
CA CYS A 211 22.53 -4.75 28.51
C CYS A 211 22.04 -4.56 29.94
#